data_AF-A0A661JQJ5-F1
#
_entry.id   AF-A0A661JQJ5-F1
#
_cell.length_a   1.000
_cell.length_b   1.000
_cell.length_c   1.000
_cell.angle_alpha   90.00
_cell.angle_beta   90.00
_cell.angle_gamma   90.00
#
_symmetry.space_group_name_H-M   'P 1'
#
loop_
_entity.id
_entity.type
_entity.pdbx_description
1 polymer ?
#
loop_
_entity_poly.entity_id
_entity_poly.type
_entity_poly.pdbx_seq_one_letter_code
_entity_poly.pdbx_strand_id
1 'polypeptide(L)'
;MKKILSVLILTLLIGVAYAQLNETQLKEQIAERVSRVTGLSDFTADHVIVEEKQPIHLGNMELWAVKVKLIAPDPKQKPGQLLFVTDPQGKYQFSKVALLSTGKNVLEETLSEMRTISLDSLSKYEGTIYRGKGSHNVVMISDPFCPYCRKTYEYLRKHRDNIKSLSLLHFPLSYHANSKLLCSLLVYCDKHNVLNAARYLDLADYLYRIKYRRDDRDGTKTMEDILGKFPELKKHFSAMKVSDTTKINRMILKEAHPTITYITDKLKEQAIASTPVLSIDGHRIDGFRIPMIQRYLD
;
A
#
# COMPACT_ATOMS: atom_id res chain seq x y z
N MET A 1 26.68 -26.33 72.07
CA MET A 1 25.80 -26.64 70.92
C MET A 1 25.37 -25.32 70.28
N LYS A 2 25.92 -25.00 69.10
CA LYS A 2 25.72 -23.72 68.41
C LYS A 2 24.38 -23.73 67.66
N LYS A 3 23.53 -22.72 67.89
CA LYS A 3 22.34 -22.43 67.10
C LYS A 3 22.76 -21.83 65.77
N ILE A 4 22.39 -22.48 64.65
CA ILE A 4 22.53 -21.92 63.30
C ILE A 4 21.21 -21.25 62.97
N LEU A 5 21.25 -19.93 62.79
CA LEU A 5 20.14 -19.10 62.36
C LEU A 5 20.16 -19.09 60.82
N SER A 6 19.21 -19.78 60.20
CA SER A 6 19.03 -19.74 58.74
C SER A 6 18.34 -18.44 58.36
N VAL A 7 19.08 -17.51 57.75
CA VAL A 7 18.55 -16.30 57.13
C VAL A 7 18.07 -16.67 55.73
N LEU A 8 16.76 -16.67 55.52
CA LEU A 8 16.14 -16.81 54.20
C LEU A 8 16.20 -15.44 53.50
N ILE A 9 17.13 -15.28 52.56
CA ILE A 9 17.20 -14.09 51.71
C ILE A 9 16.11 -14.22 50.65
N LEU A 10 15.00 -13.52 50.85
CA LEU A 10 13.94 -13.36 49.87
C LEU A 10 14.41 -12.33 48.83
N THR A 11 14.97 -12.78 47.72
CA THR A 11 15.24 -11.93 46.55
C THR A 11 13.93 -11.52 45.92
N LEU A 12 13.47 -10.31 46.23
CA LEU A 12 12.34 -9.66 45.59
C LEU A 12 12.75 -9.28 44.15
N LEU A 13 12.41 -10.11 43.17
CA LEU A 13 12.43 -9.73 41.76
C LEU A 13 11.32 -8.69 41.56
N ILE A 14 11.68 -7.40 41.59
CA ILE A 14 10.80 -6.32 41.15
C ILE A 14 10.70 -6.42 39.63
N GLY A 15 9.85 -7.33 39.15
CA GLY A 15 9.41 -7.32 37.77
C GLY A 15 8.62 -6.03 37.55
N VAL A 16 9.08 -5.18 36.64
CA VAL A 16 8.27 -4.06 36.15
C VAL A 16 7.05 -4.69 35.47
N ALA A 17 5.90 -4.64 36.13
CA ALA A 17 4.64 -5.09 35.55
C ALA A 17 4.19 -4.07 34.51
N TYR A 18 4.46 -4.36 33.23
CA TYR A 18 3.95 -3.57 32.12
C TYR A 18 2.43 -3.70 32.01
N ALA A 19 1.75 -2.60 31.69
CA ALA A 19 0.30 -2.56 31.63
C ALA A 19 -0.18 -3.27 30.36
N GLN A 20 -0.77 -4.46 30.51
CA GLN A 20 -1.40 -5.15 29.40
C GLN A 20 -2.53 -4.30 28.80
N LEU A 21 -2.64 -4.32 27.48
CA LEU A 21 -3.76 -3.70 26.75
C LEU A 21 -5.10 -4.29 27.22
N ASN A 22 -5.99 -3.43 27.69
CA ASN A 22 -7.38 -3.76 27.99
C ASN A 22 -8.18 -3.92 26.69
N GLU A 23 -8.08 -5.11 26.07
CA GLU A 23 -8.75 -5.41 24.82
C GLU A 23 -10.28 -5.34 24.90
N THR A 24 -10.87 -5.72 26.03
CA THR A 24 -12.32 -5.66 26.22
C THR A 24 -12.80 -4.22 26.08
N GLN A 25 -12.20 -3.30 26.85
CA GLN A 25 -12.52 -1.88 26.76
C GLN A 25 -12.22 -1.30 25.38
N LEU A 26 -11.10 -1.68 24.76
CA LEU A 26 -10.76 -1.24 23.42
C LEU A 26 -11.85 -1.63 22.40
N LYS A 27 -12.29 -2.88 22.41
CA LYS A 27 -13.32 -3.39 21.47
C LYS A 27 -14.66 -2.69 21.68
N GLU A 28 -15.06 -2.47 22.93
CA GLU A 28 -16.27 -1.70 23.27
C GLU A 28 -16.20 -0.27 22.72
N GLN A 29 -15.10 0.46 22.97
CA GLN A 29 -14.91 1.83 22.48
C GLN A 29 -14.90 1.91 20.95
N ILE A 30 -14.29 0.94 20.27
CA ILE A 30 -14.31 0.85 18.80
C ILE A 30 -15.74 0.61 18.32
N ALA A 31 -16.46 -0.36 18.91
CA ALA A 31 -17.83 -0.67 18.53
C ALA A 31 -18.74 0.55 18.70
N GLU A 32 -18.71 1.22 19.86
CA GLU A 32 -19.46 2.45 20.10
C GLU A 32 -19.16 3.54 19.05
N ARG A 33 -17.88 3.73 18.72
CA ARG A 33 -17.47 4.71 17.70
C ARG A 33 -18.01 4.32 16.32
N VAL A 34 -17.90 3.06 15.93
CA VAL A 34 -18.38 2.57 14.62
C VAL A 34 -19.88 2.75 14.54
N SER A 35 -20.65 2.25 15.50
CA SER A 35 -22.12 2.36 15.54
C SER A 35 -22.57 3.82 15.48
N ARG A 36 -21.89 4.73 16.18
CA ARG A 36 -22.17 6.17 16.13
C ARG A 36 -21.87 6.81 14.78
N VAL A 37 -20.78 6.42 14.11
CA VAL A 37 -20.35 7.02 12.84
C VAL A 37 -21.14 6.47 11.65
N THR A 38 -21.48 5.18 11.68
CA THR A 38 -22.14 4.49 10.55
C THR A 38 -23.65 4.36 10.73
N GLY A 39 -24.17 4.51 11.95
CA GLY A 39 -25.56 4.25 12.29
C GLY A 39 -25.91 2.76 12.43
N LEU A 40 -24.92 1.86 12.40
CA LEU A 40 -25.14 0.42 12.55
C LEU A 40 -25.37 0.06 14.03
N SER A 41 -26.63 0.00 14.46
CA SER A 41 -27.01 -0.34 15.84
C SER A 41 -26.53 -1.72 16.28
N ASP A 42 -26.44 -2.66 15.35
CA ASP A 42 -26.15 -4.07 15.64
C ASP A 42 -24.64 -4.37 15.65
N PHE A 43 -23.80 -3.34 15.45
CA PHE A 43 -22.35 -3.47 15.54
C PHE A 43 -21.92 -3.43 17.02
N THR A 44 -21.31 -4.53 17.47
CA THR A 44 -20.92 -4.79 18.87
C THR A 44 -19.43 -5.11 18.99
N ALA A 45 -18.93 -5.28 20.22
CA ALA A 45 -17.54 -5.65 20.48
C ALA A 45 -17.12 -6.99 19.82
N ASP A 46 -18.04 -7.93 19.61
CA ASP A 46 -17.78 -9.22 18.95
C ASP A 46 -17.42 -9.07 17.47
N HIS A 47 -17.80 -7.93 16.88
CA HIS A 47 -17.46 -7.56 15.51
C HIS A 47 -16.05 -6.97 15.36
N VAL A 48 -15.31 -6.86 16.47
CA VAL A 48 -14.00 -6.23 16.55
C VAL A 48 -12.94 -7.27 16.93
N ILE A 49 -12.14 -7.69 15.96
CA ILE A 49 -11.11 -8.71 16.13
C ILE A 49 -9.73 -8.04 16.19
N VAL A 50 -9.03 -8.16 17.31
CA VAL A 50 -7.62 -7.75 17.42
C VAL A 50 -6.79 -8.80 16.71
N GLU A 51 -6.22 -8.46 15.55
CA GLU A 51 -5.39 -9.36 14.75
C GLU A 51 -3.94 -9.37 15.24
N GLU A 52 -3.44 -8.21 15.66
CA GLU A 52 -2.04 -8.02 16.05
C GLU A 52 -1.94 -6.86 17.05
N LYS A 53 -1.01 -6.96 18.01
CA LYS A 53 -0.72 -5.87 18.95
C LYS A 53 0.76 -5.90 19.35
N GLN A 54 1.35 -4.71 19.47
CA GLN A 54 2.75 -4.54 19.83
C GLN A 54 2.90 -3.39 20.83
N PRO A 55 3.58 -3.60 21.98
CA PRO A 55 3.84 -2.53 22.93
C PRO A 55 4.89 -1.55 22.38
N ILE A 56 4.70 -0.28 22.66
CA ILE A 56 5.62 0.82 22.33
C ILE A 56 6.00 1.52 23.64
N HIS A 57 7.30 1.53 23.94
CA HIS A 57 7.84 2.16 25.15
C HIS A 57 8.51 3.49 24.79
N LEU A 58 7.98 4.59 25.33
CA LEU A 58 8.49 5.95 25.10
C LEU A 58 8.81 6.61 26.45
N GLY A 59 9.99 6.31 26.98
CA GLY A 59 10.35 6.71 28.36
C GLY A 59 9.40 6.04 29.36
N ASN A 60 8.66 6.85 30.12
CA ASN A 60 7.67 6.37 31.09
C ASN A 60 6.27 6.19 30.49
N MET A 61 6.09 6.49 29.20
CA MET A 61 4.81 6.31 28.52
C MET A 61 4.78 4.95 27.83
N GLU A 62 3.76 4.16 28.16
CA GLU A 62 3.46 2.90 27.50
C GLU A 62 2.29 3.11 26.55
N LEU A 63 2.48 2.72 25.28
CA LEU A 63 1.46 2.75 24.24
C LEU A 63 1.38 1.39 23.58
N TRP A 64 0.32 1.15 22.82
CA TRP A 64 0.11 -0.08 22.07
C TRP A 64 -0.23 0.24 20.63
N ALA A 65 0.56 -0.26 19.68
CA ALA A 65 0.12 -0.36 18.30
C ALA A 65 -0.80 -1.57 18.16
N VAL A 66 -1.97 -1.38 17.54
CA VAL A 66 -3.00 -2.40 17.46
C VAL A 66 -3.56 -2.43 16.03
N LYS A 67 -3.60 -3.64 15.46
CA LYS A 67 -4.26 -3.95 14.21
C LYS A 67 -5.55 -4.68 14.50
N VAL A 68 -6.65 -4.14 13.99
CA VAL A 68 -8.00 -4.60 14.28
C VAL A 68 -8.75 -4.83 12.97
N LYS A 69 -9.39 -5.97 12.85
CA LYS A 69 -10.36 -6.29 11.79
C LYS A 69 -11.77 -6.03 12.29
N LEU A 70 -12.55 -5.32 11.49
CA LEU A 70 -13.96 -5.05 11.72
C LEU A 70 -14.76 -5.99 10.83
N ILE A 71 -15.58 -6.86 11.43
CA ILE A 71 -16.48 -7.76 10.69
C ILE A 71 -17.86 -7.12 10.70
N ALA A 72 -18.44 -6.88 9.53
CA ALA A 72 -19.79 -6.29 9.48
C ALA A 72 -20.84 -7.30 9.99
N PRO A 73 -21.91 -6.83 10.67
CA PRO A 73 -23.01 -7.69 11.09
C PRO A 73 -23.71 -8.37 9.91
N ASP A 74 -23.84 -7.66 8.78
CA ASP A 74 -24.28 -8.26 7.51
C ASP A 74 -23.07 -8.93 6.82
N PRO A 75 -23.09 -10.27 6.61
CA PRO A 75 -22.00 -10.98 5.96
C PRO A 75 -21.73 -10.53 4.52
N LYS A 76 -22.68 -9.83 3.87
CA LYS A 76 -22.49 -9.27 2.52
C LYS A 76 -21.67 -7.99 2.53
N GLN A 77 -21.58 -7.32 3.68
CA GLN A 77 -20.77 -6.12 3.83
C GLN A 77 -19.30 -6.49 4.03
N LYS A 78 -18.42 -5.69 3.45
CA LYS A 78 -17.00 -5.98 3.45
C LYS A 78 -16.39 -5.68 4.83
N PRO A 79 -15.48 -6.53 5.32
CA PRO A 79 -14.77 -6.23 6.56
C PRO A 79 -13.88 -5.00 6.40
N GLY A 80 -13.74 -4.23 7.47
CA GLY A 80 -12.78 -3.13 7.57
C GLY A 80 -11.52 -3.56 8.31
N GLN A 81 -10.47 -2.75 8.20
CA GLN A 81 -9.27 -2.91 9.02
C GLN A 81 -8.81 -1.54 9.55
N LEU A 82 -8.36 -1.52 10.80
CA LEU A 82 -7.79 -0.36 11.47
C LEU A 82 -6.39 -0.72 11.97
N LEU A 83 -5.44 0.21 11.82
CA LEU A 83 -4.12 0.12 12.43
C LEU A 83 -3.81 1.47 13.06
N PHE A 84 -3.65 1.49 14.38
CA PHE A 84 -3.49 2.72 15.15
C PHE A 84 -2.71 2.47 16.44
N VAL A 85 -2.36 3.54 17.14
CA VAL A 85 -1.72 3.48 18.46
C VAL A 85 -2.71 3.96 19.53
N THR A 86 -2.74 3.28 20.67
CA THR A 86 -3.61 3.60 21.81
C THR A 86 -2.87 3.51 23.15
N ASP A 87 -3.47 4.04 24.21
CA ASP A 87 -3.01 3.84 25.59
C ASP A 87 -3.39 2.43 26.08
N PRO A 88 -2.84 1.93 27.20
CA PRO A 88 -3.14 0.59 27.69
C PRO A 88 -4.63 0.33 27.98
N GLN A 89 -5.43 1.39 28.16
CA GLN A 89 -6.88 1.30 28.40
C GLN A 89 -7.71 1.32 27.11
N GLY A 90 -7.09 1.48 25.94
CA GLY A 90 -7.80 1.53 24.67
C GLY A 90 -8.69 2.78 24.50
N LYS A 91 -8.42 3.84 25.26
CA LYS A 91 -9.28 5.01 25.40
C LYS A 91 -8.90 6.15 24.46
N TYR A 92 -7.60 6.35 24.25
CA TYR A 92 -7.06 7.42 23.42
C TYR A 92 -6.44 6.85 22.14
N GLN A 93 -6.60 7.55 21.03
CA GLN A 93 -5.93 7.21 19.77
C GLN A 93 -4.83 8.24 19.49
N PHE A 94 -3.62 7.76 19.25
CA PHE A 94 -2.47 8.59 18.89
C PHE A 94 -2.17 8.44 17.40
N SER A 95 -2.21 9.55 16.67
CA SER A 95 -1.85 9.59 15.24
C SER A 95 -0.37 9.91 15.01
N LYS A 96 0.24 10.64 15.95
CA LYS A 96 1.65 11.05 15.89
C LYS A 96 2.17 11.32 17.30
N VAL A 97 3.34 10.76 17.60
CA VAL A 97 4.16 11.19 18.74
C VAL A 97 5.51 11.55 18.16
N ALA A 98 5.99 12.78 18.38
CA ALA A 98 7.20 13.26 17.72
C ALA A 98 8.27 13.67 18.72
N LEU A 99 9.53 13.32 18.41
CA LEU A 99 10.68 13.89 19.11
C LEU A 99 10.73 15.39 18.84
N LEU A 100 10.76 16.22 19.89
CA LEU A 100 10.83 17.67 19.73
C LEU A 100 12.11 18.13 19.04
N SER A 101 13.22 17.42 19.26
CA SER A 101 14.53 17.74 18.68
C SER A 101 14.60 17.60 17.17
N THR A 102 13.79 16.70 16.59
CA THR A 102 13.90 16.33 15.16
C THR A 102 12.58 16.40 14.39
N GLY A 103 11.45 16.48 15.10
CA GLY A 103 10.11 16.30 14.53
C GLY A 103 9.81 14.87 14.07
N LYS A 104 10.72 13.90 14.24
CA LYS A 104 10.55 12.50 13.83
C LYS A 104 9.38 11.87 14.56
N ASN A 105 8.42 11.31 13.83
CA ASN A 105 7.33 10.51 14.39
C ASN A 105 7.90 9.17 14.87
N VAL A 106 7.84 8.91 16.18
CA VAL A 106 8.37 7.67 16.78
C VAL A 106 7.44 6.48 16.65
N LEU A 107 6.18 6.70 16.27
CA LEU A 107 5.20 5.62 16.04
C LEU A 107 5.30 5.00 14.65
N GLU A 108 5.90 5.72 13.71
CA GLU A 108 5.80 5.42 12.27
C GLU A 108 6.49 4.10 11.91
N GLU A 109 7.58 3.77 12.58
CA GLU A 109 8.35 2.53 12.34
C GLU A 109 7.52 1.32 12.73
N THR A 110 7.06 1.25 13.98
CA THR A 110 6.19 0.17 14.47
C THR A 110 4.92 0.03 13.65
N LEU A 111 4.23 1.13 13.32
CA LEU A 111 3.03 1.05 12.48
C LEU A 111 3.36 0.55 11.07
N SER A 112 4.51 0.93 10.50
CA SER A 112 4.90 0.42 9.19
C SER A 112 5.27 -1.06 9.21
N GLU A 113 5.80 -1.58 10.31
CA GLU A 113 6.13 -3.00 10.48
C GLU A 113 4.89 -3.88 10.50
N MET A 114 3.82 -3.40 11.14
CA MET A 114 2.53 -4.11 11.22
C MET A 114 1.69 -3.99 9.94
N ARG A 115 2.09 -3.13 8.99
CA ARG A 115 1.41 -2.99 7.69
C ARG A 115 1.81 -4.15 6.79
N THR A 116 0.86 -5.02 6.54
CA THR A 116 0.95 -6.06 5.51
C THR A 116 -0.07 -5.81 4.41
N ILE A 117 0.16 -6.40 3.25
CA ILE A 117 -0.74 -6.35 2.10
C ILE A 117 -0.82 -7.74 1.48
N SER A 118 -2.03 -8.20 1.18
CA SER A 118 -2.24 -9.42 0.40
C SER A 118 -2.60 -9.03 -1.04
N LEU A 119 -1.81 -9.54 -1.98
CA LEU A 119 -2.00 -9.28 -3.41
C LEU A 119 -2.47 -10.52 -4.18
N ASP A 120 -2.84 -11.60 -3.49
CA ASP A 120 -3.13 -12.89 -4.12
C ASP A 120 -4.25 -12.78 -5.19
N SER A 121 -5.32 -12.06 -4.86
CA SER A 121 -6.43 -11.79 -5.79
C SER A 121 -6.08 -10.84 -6.94
N LEU A 122 -4.95 -10.13 -6.84
CA LEU A 122 -4.46 -9.14 -7.80
C LEU A 122 -3.28 -9.63 -8.65
N SER A 123 -2.65 -10.74 -8.27
CA SER A 123 -1.44 -11.31 -8.90
C SER A 123 -1.52 -11.40 -10.43
N LYS A 124 -2.67 -11.80 -10.99
CA LYS A 124 -2.87 -11.90 -12.45
C LYS A 124 -2.92 -10.56 -13.20
N TYR A 125 -3.03 -9.44 -12.47
CA TYR A 125 -3.05 -8.09 -13.04
C TYR A 125 -1.73 -7.34 -12.82
N GLU A 126 -0.74 -7.99 -12.21
CA GLU A 126 0.59 -7.44 -12.02
C GLU A 126 1.35 -7.38 -13.34
N GLY A 127 1.61 -6.17 -13.83
CA GLY A 127 2.49 -5.94 -14.98
C GLY A 127 3.94 -6.14 -14.57
N THR A 128 4.54 -7.28 -14.90
CA THR A 128 5.95 -7.55 -14.58
C THR A 128 6.86 -6.62 -15.37
N ILE A 129 7.60 -5.77 -14.67
CA ILE A 129 8.56 -4.82 -15.23
C ILE A 129 9.90 -5.49 -15.47
N TYR A 130 10.36 -6.27 -14.50
CA TYR A 130 11.68 -6.88 -14.54
C TYR A 130 11.76 -8.11 -13.64
N ARG A 131 12.57 -9.09 -14.06
CA ARG A 131 12.98 -10.25 -13.26
C ARG A 131 14.49 -10.24 -13.13
N GLY A 132 14.97 -10.25 -11.90
CA GLY A 132 16.37 -10.12 -11.53
C GLY A 132 16.93 -11.30 -10.76
N LYS A 133 18.12 -11.08 -10.21
CA LYS A 133 18.87 -12.08 -9.41
C LYS A 133 18.79 -11.83 -7.90
N GLY A 134 18.11 -10.77 -7.47
CA GLY A 134 17.95 -10.47 -6.05
C GLY A 134 17.04 -11.44 -5.32
N SER A 135 16.78 -11.16 -4.05
CA SER A 135 15.98 -11.98 -3.14
C SER A 135 14.51 -11.55 -3.06
N HIS A 136 14.22 -10.27 -3.28
CA HIS A 136 12.93 -9.68 -2.90
C HIS A 136 11.93 -9.58 -4.05
N ASN A 137 10.67 -9.93 -3.79
CA ASN A 137 9.57 -9.63 -4.72
C ASN A 137 8.96 -8.28 -4.35
N VAL A 138 8.94 -7.39 -5.33
CA VAL A 138 8.45 -6.02 -5.15
C VAL A 138 7.26 -5.79 -6.07
N VAL A 139 6.10 -5.47 -5.48
CA VAL A 139 4.94 -4.96 -6.22
C VAL A 139 4.76 -3.50 -5.88
N MET A 140 4.74 -2.65 -6.90
CA MET A 140 4.54 -1.22 -6.75
C MET A 140 3.15 -0.83 -7.25
N ILE A 141 2.29 -0.41 -6.32
CA ILE A 141 1.00 0.21 -6.60
C ILE A 141 1.26 1.67 -6.98
N SER A 142 0.88 2.06 -8.20
CA SER A 142 1.41 3.29 -8.78
C SER A 142 0.52 3.99 -9.79
N ASP A 143 0.81 5.28 -9.96
CA ASP A 143 0.32 6.18 -10.98
C ASP A 143 1.53 6.83 -11.71
N PRO A 144 1.68 6.67 -13.04
CA PRO A 144 2.79 7.25 -13.81
C PRO A 144 2.90 8.78 -13.73
N PHE A 145 1.82 9.51 -13.41
CA PHE A 145 1.86 10.97 -13.22
C PHE A 145 2.10 11.41 -11.77
N CYS A 146 2.09 10.49 -10.80
CA CYS A 146 2.40 10.82 -9.42
C CYS A 146 3.91 11.09 -9.25
N PRO A 147 4.33 12.29 -8.80
CA PRO A 147 5.75 12.61 -8.64
C PRO A 147 6.48 11.67 -7.67
N TYR A 148 5.82 11.23 -6.60
CA TYR A 148 6.39 10.28 -5.65
C TYR A 148 6.48 8.88 -6.23
N CYS A 149 5.52 8.46 -7.07
CA CYS A 149 5.65 7.20 -7.82
C CYS A 149 6.89 7.23 -8.72
N ARG A 150 7.15 8.33 -9.43
CA ARG A 150 8.36 8.45 -10.27
C ARG A 150 9.64 8.29 -9.46
N LYS A 151 9.74 8.97 -8.31
CA LYS A 151 10.88 8.84 -7.39
C LYS A 151 11.06 7.41 -6.90
N THR A 152 9.97 6.75 -6.50
CA THR A 152 10.00 5.35 -6.07
C THR A 152 10.43 4.41 -7.20
N TYR A 153 9.86 4.58 -8.40
CA TYR A 153 10.21 3.75 -9.56
C TYR A 153 11.70 3.90 -9.92
N GLU A 154 12.21 5.13 -9.97
CA GLU A 154 13.63 5.40 -10.20
C GLU A 154 14.52 4.82 -9.10
N TYR A 155 14.09 4.90 -7.85
CA TYR A 155 14.81 4.29 -6.72
C TYR A 155 14.91 2.77 -6.89
N LEU A 156 13.79 2.08 -7.11
CA LEU A 156 13.77 0.63 -7.31
C LEU A 156 14.61 0.20 -8.53
N ARG A 157 14.60 1.00 -9.60
CA ARG A 157 15.46 0.77 -10.78
C ARG A 157 16.95 0.83 -10.46
N LYS A 158 17.37 1.70 -9.55
CA LYS A 158 18.78 1.81 -9.10
C LYS A 158 19.19 0.69 -8.15
N HIS A 159 18.23 0.08 -7.45
CA HIS A 159 18.45 -1.00 -6.47
C HIS A 159 17.98 -2.37 -6.99
N ARG A 160 17.96 -2.54 -8.32
CA ARG A 160 17.47 -3.76 -8.98
C ARG A 160 18.26 -5.03 -8.63
N ASP A 161 19.48 -4.87 -8.12
CA ASP A 161 20.37 -6.00 -7.80
C ASP A 161 19.84 -6.79 -6.59
N ASN A 162 19.07 -6.14 -5.70
CA ASN A 162 18.39 -6.78 -4.58
C ASN A 162 16.98 -7.29 -4.94
N ILE A 163 16.47 -6.96 -6.14
CA ILE A 163 15.11 -7.29 -6.57
C ILE A 163 15.10 -8.57 -7.41
N LYS A 164 14.36 -9.58 -6.94
CA LYS A 164 14.02 -10.79 -7.70
C LYS A 164 12.98 -10.51 -8.77
N SER A 165 11.92 -9.79 -8.41
CA SER A 165 10.88 -9.38 -9.36
C SER A 165 10.35 -8.00 -9.01
N LEU A 166 10.15 -7.16 -10.04
CA LEU A 166 9.45 -5.88 -9.91
C LEU A 166 8.19 -5.93 -10.77
N SER A 167 7.04 -5.75 -10.14
CA SER A 167 5.73 -5.66 -10.78
C SER A 167 5.06 -4.32 -10.52
N LEU A 168 4.18 -3.89 -11.42
CA LEU A 168 3.27 -2.76 -11.20
C LEU A 168 1.84 -3.23 -11.01
N LEU A 169 1.15 -2.59 -10.07
CA LEU A 169 -0.31 -2.54 -10.01
C LEU A 169 -0.76 -1.11 -10.26
N HIS A 170 -1.71 -0.92 -11.18
CA HIS A 170 -2.09 0.40 -11.63
C HIS A 170 -3.22 0.99 -10.79
N PHE A 171 -2.95 2.13 -10.15
CA PHE A 171 -3.93 2.87 -9.35
C PHE A 171 -3.96 4.33 -9.82
N PRO A 172 -4.75 4.65 -10.86
CA PRO A 172 -4.79 6.00 -11.41
C PRO A 172 -5.45 6.98 -10.44
N LEU A 173 -4.78 8.08 -10.11
CA LEU A 173 -5.32 9.12 -9.24
C LEU A 173 -6.21 10.06 -10.06
N SER A 174 -7.43 10.31 -9.57
CA SER A 174 -8.45 11.09 -10.31
C SER A 174 -8.06 12.54 -10.58
N TYR A 175 -7.18 13.10 -9.77
CA TYR A 175 -6.68 14.47 -9.89
C TYR A 175 -5.48 14.62 -10.85
N HIS A 176 -4.92 13.50 -11.36
CA HIS A 176 -3.92 13.52 -12.42
C HIS A 176 -4.60 13.26 -13.76
N ALA A 177 -4.77 14.32 -14.56
CA ALA A 177 -5.26 14.18 -15.92
C ALA A 177 -4.38 13.19 -16.72
N ASN A 178 -5.03 12.39 -17.57
CA ASN A 178 -4.46 11.28 -18.33
C ASN A 178 -3.88 10.11 -17.53
N SER A 179 -3.85 10.15 -16.19
CA SER A 179 -3.38 9.00 -15.39
C SER A 179 -4.14 7.72 -15.71
N LYS A 180 -5.48 7.83 -15.78
CA LYS A 180 -6.35 6.71 -16.17
C LYS A 180 -5.97 6.16 -17.55
N LEU A 181 -5.71 7.02 -18.53
CA LEU A 181 -5.32 6.60 -19.87
C LEU A 181 -4.00 5.82 -19.87
N LEU A 182 -2.98 6.30 -19.17
CA LEU A 182 -1.67 5.65 -19.14
C LEU A 182 -1.68 4.32 -18.38
N CYS A 183 -2.36 4.28 -17.23
CA CYS A 183 -2.61 3.04 -16.51
C CYS A 183 -3.40 2.04 -17.37
N SER A 184 -4.44 2.50 -18.07
CA SER A 184 -5.22 1.67 -18.98
C SER A 184 -4.42 1.16 -20.17
N LEU A 185 -3.47 1.95 -20.69
CA LEU A 185 -2.57 1.52 -21.77
C LEU A 185 -1.70 0.33 -21.33
N LEU A 186 -1.12 0.38 -20.13
CA LEU A 186 -0.30 -0.73 -19.61
C LEU A 186 -1.14 -2.00 -19.43
N VAL A 187 -2.32 -1.88 -18.80
CA VAL A 187 -3.28 -2.98 -18.67
C VAL A 187 -3.68 -3.56 -20.02
N TYR A 188 -3.91 -2.71 -21.02
CA TYR A 188 -4.24 -3.12 -22.37
C TYR A 188 -3.08 -3.90 -23.03
N CYS A 189 -1.85 -3.40 -22.90
CA CYS A 189 -0.67 -4.06 -23.43
C CYS A 189 -0.45 -5.45 -22.82
N ASP A 190 -0.64 -5.58 -21.50
CA ASP A 190 -0.53 -6.86 -20.80
C ASP A 190 -1.60 -7.85 -21.29
N LYS A 191 -2.86 -7.41 -21.36
CA LYS A 191 -3.98 -8.25 -21.76
C LYS A 191 -3.86 -8.79 -23.18
N HIS A 192 -3.39 -7.95 -24.11
CA HIS A 192 -3.28 -8.29 -25.54
C HIS A 192 -1.89 -8.78 -25.94
N ASN A 193 -0.94 -8.83 -25.02
CA ASN A 193 0.45 -9.20 -25.28
C ASN A 193 1.05 -8.41 -26.46
N VAL A 194 0.77 -7.10 -26.52
CA VAL A 194 1.15 -6.24 -27.66
C VAL A 194 2.66 -6.02 -27.72
N LEU A 195 3.29 -5.99 -26.55
CA LEU A 195 4.72 -5.75 -26.37
C LEU A 195 5.35 -6.97 -25.70
N ASN A 196 6.54 -7.35 -26.16
CA ASN A 196 7.38 -8.28 -25.40
C ASN A 196 7.88 -7.62 -24.10
N ALA A 197 8.44 -8.41 -23.19
CA ALA A 197 8.88 -7.93 -21.87
C ALA A 197 9.86 -6.74 -21.93
N ALA A 198 10.82 -6.75 -22.85
CA ALA A 198 11.79 -5.64 -22.98
C ALA A 198 11.11 -4.35 -23.45
N ARG A 199 10.17 -4.44 -24.39
CA ARG A 199 9.44 -3.28 -24.90
C ARG A 199 8.37 -2.78 -23.93
N TYR A 200 7.80 -3.67 -23.13
CA TYR A 200 6.94 -3.28 -22.01
C TYR A 200 7.72 -2.48 -20.97
N LEU A 201 8.94 -2.92 -20.65
CA LEU A 201 9.85 -2.18 -19.77
C LEU A 201 10.18 -0.78 -20.33
N ASP A 202 10.51 -0.68 -21.62
CA ASP A 202 10.75 0.60 -22.29
C ASP A 202 9.52 1.52 -22.22
N LEU A 203 8.32 0.96 -22.40
CA LEU A 203 7.07 1.69 -22.28
C LEU A 203 6.89 2.23 -20.86
N ALA A 204 7.03 1.38 -19.85
CA ALA A 204 6.96 1.82 -18.45
C ALA A 204 8.00 2.90 -18.15
N ASP A 205 9.28 2.70 -18.51
CA ASP A 205 10.34 3.69 -18.35
C ASP A 205 9.98 5.03 -19.00
N TYR A 206 9.36 5.00 -20.18
CA TYR A 206 8.89 6.19 -20.86
C TYR A 206 7.74 6.88 -20.11
N LEU A 207 6.69 6.12 -19.73
CA LEU A 207 5.50 6.65 -19.08
C LEU A 207 5.80 7.31 -17.72
N TYR A 208 6.80 6.82 -16.98
CA TYR A 208 7.22 7.44 -15.72
C TYR A 208 8.10 8.68 -15.92
N ARG A 209 8.59 8.94 -17.14
CA ARG A 209 9.43 10.10 -17.47
C ARG A 209 8.69 11.20 -18.22
N ILE A 210 7.64 10.87 -18.97
CA ILE A 210 6.89 11.89 -19.73
C ILE A 210 6.34 12.98 -18.83
N LYS A 211 6.42 14.24 -19.28
CA LYS A 211 5.90 15.37 -18.51
C LYS A 211 4.42 15.51 -18.75
N TYR A 212 3.69 15.90 -17.71
CA TYR A 212 2.29 16.25 -17.85
C TYR A 212 2.13 17.47 -18.77
N ARG A 213 1.17 17.41 -19.70
CA ARG A 213 0.85 18.46 -20.67
C ARG A 213 -0.49 19.08 -20.32
N ARG A 214 -0.49 20.36 -19.91
CA ARG A 214 -1.72 21.09 -19.53
C ARG A 214 -2.69 21.26 -20.72
N ASP A 215 -2.14 21.32 -21.93
CA ASP A 215 -2.85 21.52 -23.20
C ASP A 215 -3.34 20.21 -23.84
N ASP A 216 -3.25 19.07 -23.14
CA ASP A 216 -3.55 17.73 -23.65
C ASP A 216 -4.50 16.97 -22.72
N ARG A 217 -5.67 17.56 -22.43
CA ARG A 217 -6.59 17.03 -21.41
C ARG A 217 -7.23 15.69 -21.76
N ASP A 218 -7.32 15.35 -23.05
CA ASP A 218 -7.86 14.09 -23.55
C ASP A 218 -6.77 13.02 -23.82
N GLY A 219 -5.50 13.40 -23.65
CA GLY A 219 -4.34 12.54 -23.84
C GLY A 219 -4.04 12.22 -25.30
N THR A 220 -4.62 12.96 -26.25
CA THR A 220 -4.42 12.71 -27.69
C THR A 220 -2.97 12.93 -28.09
N LYS A 221 -2.37 14.06 -27.73
CA LYS A 221 -0.97 14.37 -28.07
C LYS A 221 0.00 13.42 -27.36
N THR A 222 -0.28 13.10 -26.09
CA THR A 222 0.48 12.10 -25.33
C THR A 222 0.47 10.74 -26.02
N MET A 223 -0.70 10.30 -26.51
CA MET A 223 -0.81 9.03 -27.22
C MET A 223 -0.12 9.08 -28.60
N GLU A 224 -0.17 10.19 -29.32
CA GLU A 224 0.61 10.38 -30.55
C GLU A 224 2.13 10.23 -30.29
N ASP A 225 2.64 10.86 -29.23
CA ASP A 225 4.04 10.74 -28.81
C ASP A 225 4.40 9.27 -28.48
N ILE A 226 3.50 8.55 -27.80
CA ILE A 226 3.65 7.13 -27.48
C ILE A 226 3.67 6.29 -28.77
N LEU A 227 2.70 6.45 -29.66
CA LEU A 227 2.62 5.68 -30.91
C LEU A 227 3.80 5.96 -31.85
N GLY A 228 4.37 7.16 -31.81
CA GLY A 228 5.59 7.51 -32.53
C GLY A 228 6.83 6.80 -31.98
N LYS A 229 6.91 6.60 -30.66
CA LYS A 229 8.06 5.95 -30.00
C LYS A 229 7.96 4.42 -29.92
N PHE A 230 6.74 3.89 -29.97
CA PHE A 230 6.42 2.47 -29.88
C PHE A 230 5.69 2.01 -31.14
N PRO A 231 6.42 1.79 -32.26
CA PRO A 231 5.81 1.43 -33.55
C PRO A 231 5.00 0.12 -33.50
N GLU A 232 5.30 -0.77 -32.55
CA GLU A 232 4.54 -1.99 -32.29
C GLU A 232 3.08 -1.69 -31.90
N LEU A 233 2.87 -0.68 -31.03
CA LEU A 233 1.52 -0.22 -30.68
C LEU A 233 0.82 0.38 -31.90
N LYS A 234 1.53 1.20 -32.68
CA LYS A 234 0.98 1.78 -33.91
C LYS A 234 0.55 0.71 -34.91
N LYS A 235 1.39 -0.32 -35.10
CA LYS A 235 1.10 -1.47 -35.97
C LYS A 235 -0.11 -2.27 -35.45
N HIS A 236 -0.18 -2.50 -34.15
CA HIS A 236 -1.29 -3.19 -33.49
C HIS A 236 -2.63 -2.50 -33.76
N PHE A 237 -2.74 -1.20 -33.47
CA PHE A 237 -3.98 -0.46 -33.71
C PHE A 237 -4.31 -0.31 -35.20
N SER A 238 -3.29 -0.17 -36.06
CA SER A 238 -3.48 -0.17 -37.52
C SER A 238 -4.05 -1.49 -38.03
N ALA A 239 -3.59 -2.64 -37.50
CA ALA A 239 -4.13 -3.95 -37.85
C ALA A 239 -5.60 -4.11 -37.42
N MET A 240 -6.00 -3.43 -36.34
CA MET A 240 -7.40 -3.33 -35.90
C MET A 240 -8.23 -2.31 -36.71
N LYS A 241 -7.62 -1.65 -37.71
CA LYS A 241 -8.23 -0.57 -38.51
C LYS A 241 -8.64 0.65 -37.67
N VAL A 242 -7.90 0.91 -36.58
CA VAL A 242 -8.08 2.09 -35.73
C VAL A 242 -6.81 2.94 -35.80
N SER A 243 -6.88 4.08 -36.49
CA SER A 243 -5.74 5.00 -36.63
C SER A 243 -5.97 6.36 -35.96
N ASP A 244 -7.22 6.72 -35.68
CA ASP A 244 -7.58 7.95 -34.97
C ASP A 244 -7.24 7.82 -33.48
N THR A 245 -6.36 8.68 -33.00
CA THR A 245 -5.85 8.62 -31.63
C THR A 245 -6.96 8.76 -30.57
N THR A 246 -7.97 9.59 -30.82
CA THR A 246 -9.11 9.75 -29.90
C THR A 246 -9.97 8.48 -29.82
N LYS A 247 -10.12 7.74 -30.93
CA LYS A 247 -10.75 6.41 -30.95
C LYS A 247 -9.90 5.39 -30.22
N ILE A 248 -8.57 5.39 -30.42
CA ILE A 248 -7.63 4.51 -29.69
C ILE A 248 -7.77 4.74 -28.17
N ASN A 249 -7.70 5.99 -27.71
CA ASN A 249 -7.83 6.36 -26.31
C ASN A 249 -9.15 5.86 -25.72
N ARG A 250 -10.28 6.10 -26.39
CA ARG A 250 -11.60 5.63 -25.94
C ARG A 250 -11.70 4.11 -25.86
N MET A 251 -11.12 3.40 -26.83
CA MET A 251 -11.11 1.94 -26.85
C MET A 251 -10.31 1.38 -25.67
N ILE A 252 -9.07 1.86 -25.47
CA ILE A 252 -8.20 1.47 -24.36
C ILE A 252 -8.90 1.72 -23.01
N LEU A 253 -9.44 2.93 -22.82
CA LEU A 253 -10.15 3.30 -21.59
C LEU A 253 -11.36 2.42 -21.34
N LYS A 254 -12.18 2.16 -22.37
CA LYS A 254 -13.37 1.30 -22.25
C LYS A 254 -12.99 -0.12 -21.87
N GLU A 255 -11.98 -0.68 -22.52
CA GLU A 255 -11.60 -2.07 -22.33
C GLU A 255 -10.90 -2.32 -21.00
N ALA A 256 -10.00 -1.42 -20.58
CA ALA A 256 -9.28 -1.56 -19.33
C ALA A 256 -10.12 -1.17 -18.10
N HIS A 257 -11.27 -0.51 -18.29
CA HIS A 257 -12.08 0.02 -17.18
C HIS A 257 -12.46 -1.05 -16.14
N PRO A 258 -12.98 -2.24 -16.49
CA PRO A 258 -13.36 -3.24 -15.50
C PRO A 258 -12.16 -3.71 -14.66
N THR A 259 -11.00 -3.90 -15.30
CA THR A 259 -9.76 -4.31 -14.63
C THR A 259 -9.26 -3.24 -13.67
N ILE A 260 -9.17 -1.99 -14.13
CA ILE A 260 -8.74 -0.86 -13.29
C ILE A 260 -9.68 -0.70 -12.10
N THR A 261 -11.00 -0.75 -12.31
CA THR A 261 -11.98 -0.64 -11.22
C THR A 261 -11.78 -1.75 -10.20
N TYR A 262 -11.68 -3.01 -10.65
CA TYR A 262 -11.44 -4.16 -9.77
C TYR A 262 -10.16 -3.99 -8.94
N ILE A 263 -9.04 -3.64 -9.57
CA ILE A 263 -7.77 -3.39 -8.88
C ILE A 263 -7.94 -2.29 -7.83
N THR A 264 -8.51 -1.14 -8.21
CA THR A 264 -8.67 -0.01 -7.28
C THR A 264 -9.59 -0.34 -6.11
N ASP A 265 -10.66 -1.11 -6.33
CA ASP A 265 -11.58 -1.50 -5.26
C ASP A 265 -10.93 -2.48 -4.29
N LYS A 266 -10.16 -3.46 -4.80
CA LYS A 266 -9.41 -4.40 -3.97
C LYS A 266 -8.29 -3.75 -3.16
N LEU A 267 -7.66 -2.71 -3.71
CA LEU A 267 -6.66 -1.94 -2.96
C LEU A 267 -7.34 -1.07 -1.89
N LYS A 268 -8.48 -0.42 -2.19
CA LYS A 268 -9.26 0.34 -1.21
C LYS A 268 -9.79 -0.52 -0.06
N GLU A 269 -10.19 -1.76 -0.33
CA GLU A 269 -10.56 -2.75 0.70
C GLU A 269 -9.43 -2.97 1.73
N GLN A 270 -8.18 -2.80 1.32
CA GLN A 270 -7.00 -2.91 2.18
C GLN A 270 -6.54 -1.52 2.68
N ALA A 271 -7.42 -0.52 2.72
CA ALA A 271 -7.11 0.85 3.12
C ALA A 271 -5.96 1.50 2.31
N ILE A 272 -5.82 1.15 1.03
CA ILE A 272 -4.91 1.81 0.09
C ILE A 272 -5.73 2.82 -0.73
N ALA A 273 -5.49 4.10 -0.45
CA ALA A 273 -6.18 5.21 -1.09
C ALA A 273 -5.23 6.22 -1.76
N SER A 274 -3.93 5.94 -1.77
CA SER A 274 -2.91 6.83 -2.33
C SER A 274 -1.81 6.02 -3.02
N THR A 275 -0.92 6.72 -3.72
CA THR A 275 0.25 6.14 -4.37
C THR A 275 1.49 7.01 -4.13
N PRO A 276 2.70 6.43 -4.12
CA PRO A 276 2.99 5.01 -4.29
C PRO A 276 2.68 4.21 -3.03
N VAL A 277 2.37 2.93 -3.20
CA VAL A 277 2.45 1.92 -2.13
C VAL A 277 3.32 0.78 -2.65
N LEU A 278 4.20 0.25 -1.81
CA LEU A 278 5.01 -0.92 -2.13
C LEU A 278 4.54 -2.11 -1.31
N SER A 279 4.55 -3.28 -1.92
CA SER A 279 4.64 -4.58 -1.26
C SER A 279 6.06 -5.09 -1.48
N ILE A 280 6.84 -5.27 -0.42
CA ILE A 280 8.13 -5.96 -0.46
C ILE A 280 7.98 -7.24 0.35
N ASP A 281 7.91 -8.37 -0.34
CA ASP A 281 7.60 -9.69 0.26
C ASP A 281 6.36 -9.69 1.17
N GLY A 282 5.34 -8.91 0.81
CA GLY A 282 4.08 -8.77 1.57
C GLY A 282 4.08 -7.67 2.62
N HIS A 283 5.24 -7.05 2.92
CA HIS A 283 5.32 -5.87 3.77
C HIS A 283 4.90 -4.62 3.00
N ARG A 284 3.95 -3.88 3.58
CA ARG A 284 3.39 -2.69 2.95
C ARG A 284 4.13 -1.42 3.39
N ILE A 285 4.56 -0.65 2.42
CA ILE A 285 5.18 0.67 2.62
C ILE A 285 4.34 1.72 1.91
N ASP A 286 3.75 2.64 2.67
CA ASP A 286 2.99 3.76 2.12
C ASP A 286 3.92 4.95 1.81
N GLY A 287 3.89 5.41 0.57
CA GLY A 287 4.65 6.56 0.10
C GLY A 287 6.12 6.28 -0.24
N PHE A 288 6.82 7.32 -0.70
CA PHE A 288 8.26 7.25 -0.99
C PHE A 288 9.07 7.43 0.29
N ARG A 289 9.33 6.33 1.00
CA ARG A 289 10.00 6.32 2.31
C ARG A 289 11.29 5.50 2.26
N ILE A 290 12.38 6.11 1.79
CA ILE A 290 13.69 5.45 1.59
C ILE A 290 14.11 4.57 2.79
N PRO A 291 14.10 5.04 4.06
CA PRO A 291 14.55 4.21 5.17
C PRO A 291 13.73 2.92 5.35
N MET A 292 12.44 2.96 5.05
CA MET A 292 11.59 1.75 5.10
C MET A 292 11.84 0.85 3.90
N ILE A 293 12.04 1.43 2.71
CA ILE A 293 12.35 0.66 1.50
C ILE A 293 13.65 -0.11 1.70
N GLN A 294 14.70 0.57 2.16
CA GLN A 294 16.01 -0.04 2.46
C GLN A 294 15.88 -1.19 3.45
N ARG A 295 15.15 -0.98 4.55
CA ARG A 295 14.97 -2.02 5.58
C ARG A 295 14.43 -3.34 5.05
N TYR A 296 13.56 -3.31 4.04
CA TYR A 296 12.97 -4.53 3.47
C TYR A 296 13.63 -4.98 2.17
N LEU A 297 14.52 -4.17 1.61
CA LEU A 297 15.13 -4.43 0.30
C LEU A 297 16.64 -4.72 0.38
N ASP A 298 17.30 -4.33 1.46
CA ASP A 298 18.71 -4.62 1.76
C ASP A 298 18.84 -5.90 2.61
#